data_AF-A0A098AW84-F1
#
_entry.id   AF-A0A098AW84-F1
#
_cell.length_a   1.000
_cell.length_b   1.000
_cell.length_c   1.000
_cell.angle_alpha   90.00
_cell.angle_beta   90.00
_cell.angle_gamma   90.00
#
_symmetry.space_group_name_H-M   'P 1'
#
loop_
_entity.id
_entity.type
_entity.pdbx_description
1 polymer ?
#
loop_
_entity_poly.entity_id
_entity_poly.type
_entity_poly.pdbx_seq_one_letter_code
_entity_poly.pdbx_strand_id
1 'polypeptide(L)'
;MNIYDAATFLRESAIRNKVSFATLIAETSIWANPTLVEMLNESTGSPVWYPNTRRGRLAQGEKRGNVIDGIKIDDNTYANNAIKQAIGLSWHSIVGFETCHIWPDTCYDEDYHTAIPNLVLLPRAIAGLSDYDPEIQAALQYRSFSLYNWHPKTYESPIRPNNYPLTWREPEPFNAEVKSTVLARIGERRKKIDSNLPSVDNFGNGELMPPYEKQLLVERLESWAKKPNSIVHKTIAIVANATGGVPCELLIREAQRVTGSKNAYGSINSLLTTKGNAYGRVFIEIDGIISIHPSLIETVRRFEWYF
;
A
#
# COMPACT_ATOMS: atom_id res chain seq x y z
N MET A 1 15.18 -22.46 46.46
CA MET A 1 15.79 -21.37 45.68
C MET A 1 14.72 -20.32 45.49
N ASN A 2 14.92 -19.08 45.92
CA ASN A 2 13.93 -18.02 45.69
C ASN A 2 14.00 -17.61 44.22
N ILE A 3 12.88 -17.73 43.50
CA ILE A 3 12.76 -17.27 42.12
C ILE A 3 12.32 -15.81 42.18
N TYR A 4 13.12 -14.92 41.61
CA TYR A 4 12.78 -13.51 41.47
C TYR A 4 12.14 -13.29 40.10
N ASP A 5 10.83 -13.15 40.06
CA ASP A 5 10.08 -12.89 38.84
C ASP A 5 9.82 -11.38 38.68
N ALA A 6 10.45 -10.77 37.67
CA ALA A 6 10.37 -9.33 37.45
C ALA A 6 8.94 -8.86 37.12
N ALA A 7 8.17 -9.67 36.40
CA ALA A 7 6.78 -9.36 36.06
C ALA A 7 5.91 -9.30 37.31
N THR A 8 6.08 -10.25 38.23
CA THR A 8 5.40 -10.29 39.53
C THR A 8 5.70 -9.03 40.35
N PHE A 9 6.98 -8.65 40.52
CA PHE A 9 7.34 -7.44 41.27
C PHE A 9 6.73 -6.17 40.67
N LEU A 10 6.79 -6.05 39.35
CA LEU A 10 6.24 -4.89 38.65
C LEU A 10 4.73 -4.81 38.81
N ARG A 11 4.02 -5.94 38.65
CA ARG A 11 2.57 -6.03 38.76
C ARG A 11 2.08 -5.76 40.19
N GLU A 12 2.73 -6.33 41.20
CA GLU A 12 2.44 -6.04 42.60
C GLU A 12 2.65 -4.56 42.94
N SER A 13 3.75 -3.97 42.45
CA SER A 13 4.03 -2.55 42.65
C SER A 13 2.97 -1.68 41.98
N ALA A 14 2.57 -2.02 40.75
CA ALA A 14 1.50 -1.33 40.04
C ALA A 14 0.17 -1.39 40.80
N ILE A 15 -0.21 -2.56 41.32
CA ILE A 15 -1.41 -2.73 42.15
C ILE A 15 -1.34 -1.87 43.41
N ARG A 16 -0.23 -1.93 44.17
CA ARG A 16 -0.06 -1.12 45.40
C ARG A 16 -0.19 0.37 45.12
N ASN A 17 0.33 0.84 43.99
CA ASN A 17 0.31 2.24 43.59
C ASN A 17 -0.88 2.62 42.70
N LYS A 18 -1.84 1.70 42.48
CA LYS A 18 -3.03 1.90 41.63
C LYS A 18 -2.69 2.37 40.20
N VAL A 19 -1.60 1.85 39.63
CA VAL A 19 -1.19 2.11 38.25
C VAL A 19 -1.78 1.03 37.34
N SER A 20 -2.54 1.45 36.34
CA SER A 20 -3.06 0.57 35.28
C SER A 20 -2.18 0.69 34.04
N PHE A 21 -1.36 -0.33 33.76
CA PHE A 21 -0.55 -0.36 32.53
C PHE A 21 -1.42 -0.34 31.27
N ALA A 22 -2.58 -1.01 31.30
CA ALA A 22 -3.51 -1.02 30.16
C ALA A 22 -4.04 0.39 29.87
N THR A 23 -4.36 1.17 30.90
CA THR A 23 -4.79 2.57 30.74
C THR A 23 -3.67 3.43 30.17
N LEU A 24 -2.43 3.29 30.68
CA LEU A 24 -1.28 4.01 30.15
C LEU A 24 -1.05 3.71 28.67
N ILE A 25 -1.12 2.43 28.28
CA ILE A 25 -1.02 2.01 26.88
C ILE A 25 -2.16 2.61 26.05
N ALA A 26 -3.40 2.54 26.53
CA ALA A 26 -4.55 3.05 25.79
C ALA A 26 -4.50 4.56 25.54
N GLU A 27 -4.01 5.34 26.49
CA GLU A 27 -3.91 6.80 26.39
C GLU A 27 -2.69 7.27 25.58
N THR A 28 -1.63 6.45 25.51
CA THR A 28 -0.34 6.86 24.89
C THR A 28 0.00 6.15 23.59
N SER A 29 -0.71 5.08 23.23
CA SER A 29 -0.49 4.37 21.96
C SER A 29 -0.96 5.20 20.77
N ILE A 30 -0.14 5.26 19.72
CA ILE A 30 -0.48 5.96 18.48
C ILE A 30 -0.79 4.92 17.40
N TRP A 31 -1.96 5.09 16.78
CA TRP A 31 -2.54 4.16 15.81
C TRP A 31 -2.74 4.83 14.46
N ALA A 32 -2.57 4.08 13.38
CA ALA A 32 -2.94 4.54 12.04
C ALA A 32 -4.46 4.55 11.85
N ASN A 33 -4.95 5.45 11.00
CA ASN A 33 -6.38 5.53 10.71
C ASN A 33 -6.89 4.24 10.02
N PRO A 34 -8.04 3.66 10.44
CA PRO A 34 -8.64 2.49 9.77
C PRO A 34 -8.89 2.68 8.27
N THR A 35 -9.31 3.89 7.86
CA THR A 35 -9.59 4.22 6.44
C THR A 35 -8.38 3.96 5.53
N LEU A 36 -7.15 4.20 6.04
CA LEU A 36 -5.93 3.91 5.31
C LEU A 36 -5.72 2.40 5.11
N VAL A 37 -6.00 1.61 6.15
CA VAL A 37 -5.81 0.16 6.13
C VAL A 37 -6.80 -0.47 5.17
N GLU A 38 -8.06 -0.04 5.21
CA GLU A 38 -9.11 -0.42 4.24
C GLU A 38 -8.65 -0.10 2.82
N MET A 39 -8.26 1.15 2.55
CA MET A 39 -7.83 1.59 1.22
C MET A 39 -6.63 0.79 0.68
N LEU A 40 -5.63 0.51 1.52
CA LEU A 40 -4.47 -0.29 1.17
C LEU A 40 -4.87 -1.73 0.86
N ASN A 41 -5.68 -2.34 1.72
CA ASN A 41 -6.10 -3.73 1.60
C ASN A 41 -6.99 -3.95 0.37
N GLU A 42 -8.00 -3.11 0.14
CA GLU A 42 -8.87 -3.18 -1.04
C GLU A 42 -8.08 -3.04 -2.35
N SER A 43 -7.08 -2.16 -2.37
CA SER A 43 -6.32 -1.86 -3.57
C SER A 43 -5.24 -2.87 -3.91
N THR A 44 -4.81 -3.68 -2.93
CA THR A 44 -3.61 -4.54 -3.05
C THR A 44 -3.80 -5.97 -2.53
N GLY A 45 -4.98 -6.28 -1.97
CA GLY A 45 -5.30 -7.57 -1.34
C GLY A 45 -4.59 -7.84 -0.02
N SER A 46 -3.84 -6.88 0.53
CA SER A 46 -3.09 -7.07 1.78
C SER A 46 -2.78 -5.74 2.49
N PRO A 47 -2.86 -5.67 3.82
CA PRO A 47 -2.54 -4.47 4.60
C PRO A 47 -1.03 -4.26 4.82
N VAL A 48 -0.19 -5.08 4.18
CA VAL A 48 1.28 -5.01 4.26
C VAL A 48 1.81 -3.79 3.51
N TRP A 49 2.58 -2.96 4.20
CA TRP A 49 3.17 -1.75 3.62
C TRP A 49 4.38 -2.06 2.73
N TYR A 50 5.27 -2.94 3.19
CA TYR A 50 6.46 -3.38 2.46
C TYR A 50 6.41 -4.91 2.28
N PRO A 51 5.85 -5.39 1.14
CA PRO A 51 5.82 -6.82 0.83
C PRO A 51 7.23 -7.43 0.78
N ASN A 52 7.31 -8.74 1.01
CA ASN A 52 8.55 -9.52 0.99
C ASN A 52 9.61 -8.91 1.92
N THR A 53 9.21 -8.46 3.11
CA THR A 53 10.12 -7.87 4.10
C THR A 53 9.75 -8.39 5.48
N ARG A 54 10.71 -8.96 6.21
CA ARG A 54 10.52 -9.44 7.59
C ARG A 54 11.73 -9.17 8.47
N ARG A 55 11.57 -9.25 9.78
CA ARG A 55 12.68 -9.17 10.74
C ARG A 55 13.62 -10.36 10.56
N GLY A 56 14.93 -10.08 10.70
CA GLY A 56 15.97 -11.10 10.72
C GLY A 56 15.99 -11.91 12.02
N ARG A 57 16.16 -13.22 11.89
CA ARG A 57 16.43 -14.15 12.99
C ARG A 57 17.94 -14.15 13.26
N LEU A 58 18.39 -13.28 14.18
CA LEU A 58 19.81 -13.12 14.50
C LEU A 58 20.47 -14.43 14.93
N ALA A 59 19.75 -15.29 15.67
CA ALA A 59 20.22 -16.61 16.08
C ALA A 59 20.53 -17.54 14.88
N GLN A 60 19.93 -17.28 13.72
CA GLN A 60 20.16 -18.01 12.46
C GLN A 60 21.17 -17.28 11.54
N GLY A 61 21.81 -16.21 12.02
CA GLY A 61 22.81 -15.45 11.26
C GLY A 61 22.22 -14.51 10.20
N GLU A 62 20.92 -14.28 10.19
CA GLU A 62 20.27 -13.36 9.25
C GLU A 62 20.61 -11.90 9.58
N LYS A 63 21.10 -11.14 8.60
CA LYS A 63 21.51 -9.75 8.77
C LYS A 63 20.64 -8.83 7.91
N ARG A 64 20.39 -7.62 8.42
CA ARG A 64 19.70 -6.55 7.70
C ARG A 64 20.33 -6.33 6.32
N GLY A 65 19.48 -6.19 5.30
CA GLY A 65 19.90 -5.97 3.92
C GLY A 65 20.13 -7.25 3.13
N ASN A 66 20.22 -8.41 3.79
CA ASN A 66 20.16 -9.70 3.11
C ASN A 66 18.82 -9.86 2.40
N VAL A 67 18.82 -10.63 1.31
CA VAL A 67 17.61 -11.12 0.65
C VAL A 67 17.70 -12.64 0.65
N ILE A 68 16.71 -13.31 1.26
CA ILE A 68 16.63 -14.76 1.40
C ILE A 68 15.31 -15.18 0.77
N ASP A 69 15.35 -16.01 -0.28
CA ASP A 69 14.16 -16.46 -1.01
C ASP A 69 13.26 -15.31 -1.50
N GLY A 70 13.86 -14.21 -1.93
CA GLY A 70 13.14 -13.00 -2.37
C GLY A 70 12.62 -12.11 -1.24
N ILE A 71 12.82 -12.51 0.02
CA ILE A 71 12.41 -11.76 1.21
C ILE A 71 13.58 -10.93 1.74
N LYS A 72 13.37 -9.63 1.86
CA LYS A 72 14.32 -8.70 2.45
C LYS A 72 14.33 -8.82 3.97
N ILE A 73 15.53 -8.93 4.53
CA ILE A 73 15.75 -8.97 5.97
C ILE A 73 15.86 -7.55 6.54
N ASP A 74 15.06 -7.27 7.55
CA ASP A 74 14.91 -6.00 8.24
C ASP A 74 15.35 -6.11 9.72
N ASP A 75 15.74 -4.99 10.30
CA ASP A 75 16.07 -4.81 11.72
C ASP A 75 15.02 -3.96 12.46
N ASN A 76 13.78 -3.98 11.96
CA ASN A 76 12.66 -3.09 12.35
C ASN A 76 12.66 -1.71 11.69
N THR A 77 13.65 -1.37 10.85
CA THR A 77 13.66 -0.09 10.11
C THR A 77 12.40 0.06 9.24
N TYR A 78 12.02 -0.99 8.50
CA TYR A 78 10.88 -0.92 7.57
C TYR A 78 9.54 -0.89 8.29
N ALA A 79 9.36 -1.64 9.38
CA ALA A 79 8.16 -1.58 10.21
C ALA A 79 7.98 -0.18 10.82
N ASN A 80 9.06 0.40 11.37
CA ASN A 80 9.05 1.75 11.92
C ASN A 80 8.75 2.82 10.86
N ASN A 81 9.28 2.67 9.66
CA ASN A 81 8.95 3.59 8.56
C ASN A 81 7.49 3.43 8.10
N ALA A 82 6.98 2.20 8.03
CA ALA A 82 5.61 1.92 7.61
C ALA A 82 4.58 2.59 8.52
N ILE A 83 4.66 2.37 9.83
CA ILE A 83 3.68 2.97 10.76
C ILE A 83 3.77 4.49 10.79
N LYS A 84 4.99 5.06 10.72
CA LYS A 84 5.18 6.53 10.70
C LYS A 84 4.62 7.20 9.46
N GLN A 85 4.76 6.56 8.30
CA GLN A 85 4.09 7.02 7.08
C GLN A 85 2.57 6.89 7.19
N ALA A 86 2.08 5.79 7.75
CA ALA A 86 0.65 5.52 7.87
C ALA A 86 -0.08 6.50 8.81
N ILE A 87 0.58 6.97 9.87
CA ILE A 87 0.01 7.96 10.79
C ILE A 87 0.15 9.41 10.28
N GLY A 88 0.96 9.66 9.24
CA GLY A 88 1.11 11.00 8.64
C GLY A 88 1.78 12.03 9.54
N LEU A 89 2.56 11.60 10.53
CA LEU A 89 3.32 12.49 11.40
C LEU A 89 4.77 12.56 10.94
N SER A 90 5.36 13.75 11.04
CA SER A 90 6.78 13.95 10.73
C SER A 90 7.66 13.12 11.66
N TRP A 91 8.84 12.71 11.17
CA TRP A 91 9.82 11.99 12.00
C TRP A 91 10.25 12.79 13.24
N HIS A 92 10.28 14.12 13.13
CA HIS A 92 10.65 15.02 14.22
C HIS A 92 9.56 15.14 15.30
N SER A 93 8.30 14.84 14.96
CA SER A 93 7.18 14.90 15.91
C SER A 93 6.99 13.62 16.72
N ILE A 94 7.75 12.56 16.46
CA ILE A 94 7.62 11.26 17.11
C ILE A 94 8.90 10.96 17.88
N VAL A 95 9.05 11.58 19.04
CA VAL A 95 10.23 11.46 19.91
C VAL A 95 9.92 10.50 21.06
N GLY A 96 10.81 9.53 21.28
CA GLY A 96 10.71 8.61 22.43
C GLY A 96 9.71 7.46 22.26
N PHE A 97 9.28 7.17 21.03
CA PHE A 97 8.42 6.02 20.72
C PHE A 97 9.21 4.86 20.11
N GLU A 98 8.72 3.65 20.35
CA GLU A 98 9.15 2.42 19.69
C GLU A 98 8.01 1.88 18.82
N THR A 99 8.36 1.24 17.70
CA THR A 99 7.40 0.50 16.88
C THR A 99 7.33 -0.94 17.39
N CYS A 100 6.15 -1.31 17.88
CA CYS A 100 5.87 -2.63 18.42
C CYS A 100 4.97 -3.42 17.48
N HIS A 101 5.21 -4.73 17.42
CA HIS A 101 4.32 -5.70 16.78
C HIS A 101 3.31 -6.18 17.81
N ILE A 102 2.04 -6.27 17.44
CA ILE A 102 0.96 -6.56 18.38
C ILE A 102 0.82 -8.06 18.63
N TRP A 103 1.04 -8.87 17.60
CA TRP A 103 0.99 -10.33 17.71
C TRP A 103 2.41 -10.92 17.84
N PRO A 104 2.64 -11.80 18.82
CA PRO A 104 3.94 -12.46 19.01
C PRO A 104 4.46 -13.13 17.74
N ASP A 105 5.78 -13.13 17.55
CA ASP A 105 6.52 -13.78 16.45
C ASP A 105 6.17 -13.35 15.01
N THR A 106 5.10 -12.58 14.81
CA THR A 106 4.66 -12.11 13.49
C THR A 106 5.65 -11.15 12.82
N CYS A 107 6.58 -10.56 13.59
CA CYS A 107 7.67 -9.77 13.03
C CYS A 107 8.61 -10.60 12.14
N TYR A 108 8.62 -11.93 12.28
CA TYR A 108 9.43 -12.85 11.46
C TYR A 108 8.68 -13.44 10.27
N ASP A 109 7.52 -12.90 9.93
CA ASP A 109 6.68 -13.31 8.82
C ASP A 109 6.44 -12.09 7.90
N GLU A 110 6.75 -12.22 6.63
CA GLU A 110 6.64 -11.14 5.64
C GLU A 110 5.20 -10.69 5.39
N ASP A 111 4.21 -11.53 5.66
CA ASP A 111 2.79 -11.20 5.53
C ASP A 111 2.29 -10.34 6.70
N TYR A 112 3.06 -10.24 7.79
CA TYR A 112 2.65 -9.56 9.00
C TYR A 112 3.63 -8.48 9.49
N HIS A 113 4.92 -8.58 9.19
CA HIS A 113 5.97 -7.71 9.75
C HIS A 113 5.75 -6.22 9.48
N THR A 114 5.20 -5.88 8.31
CA THR A 114 4.84 -4.50 7.96
C THR A 114 3.35 -4.31 7.68
N ALA A 115 2.52 -5.24 8.16
CA ALA A 115 1.07 -5.05 8.16
C ALA A 115 0.72 -3.92 9.12
N ILE A 116 0.15 -2.83 8.60
CA ILE A 116 -0.24 -1.68 9.43
C ILE A 116 -1.12 -2.05 10.64
N PRO A 117 -2.13 -2.93 10.54
CA PRO A 117 -2.92 -3.32 11.71
C PRO A 117 -2.12 -4.10 12.76
N ASN A 118 -0.95 -4.65 12.43
CA ASN A 118 -0.05 -5.33 13.37
C ASN A 118 0.93 -4.37 14.07
N LEU A 119 0.91 -3.08 13.73
CA LEU A 119 1.89 -2.11 14.22
C LEU A 119 1.24 -1.04 15.10
N VAL A 120 1.93 -0.69 16.16
CA VAL A 120 1.57 0.40 17.06
C VAL A 120 2.83 1.13 17.52
N LEU A 121 2.74 2.45 17.72
CA LEU A 121 3.80 3.19 18.40
C LEU A 121 3.48 3.29 19.89
N LEU A 122 4.42 2.85 20.72
CA LEU A 122 4.33 2.94 22.19
C LEU A 122 5.47 3.80 22.74
N PRO A 123 5.26 4.54 23.83
CA PRO A 123 6.36 5.21 24.52
C PRO A 123 7.42 4.17 24.93
N ARG A 124 8.69 4.46 24.63
CA ARG A 124 9.81 3.53 24.87
C ARG A 124 9.85 3.00 26.31
N ALA A 125 9.49 3.83 27.28
CA ALA A 125 9.47 3.48 28.69
C ALA A 125 8.51 2.31 29.03
N ILE A 126 7.47 2.09 28.22
CA ILE A 126 6.47 1.05 28.45
C ILE A 126 6.33 0.06 27.28
N ALA A 127 7.08 0.26 26.19
CA ALA A 127 7.02 -0.56 24.99
C ALA A 127 7.26 -2.06 25.28
N GLY A 128 8.20 -2.37 26.19
CA GLY A 128 8.49 -3.75 26.58
C GLY A 128 7.30 -4.51 27.18
N LEU A 129 6.29 -3.81 27.72
CA LEU A 129 5.09 -4.47 28.23
C LEU A 129 4.30 -5.19 27.12
N SER A 130 4.39 -4.72 25.87
CA SER A 130 3.74 -5.37 24.72
C SER A 130 4.32 -6.75 24.40
N ASP A 131 5.56 -7.03 24.78
CA ASP A 131 6.21 -8.33 24.54
C ASP A 131 6.01 -9.31 25.70
N TYR A 132 5.81 -8.82 26.93
CA TYR A 132 5.90 -9.66 28.14
C TYR A 132 4.67 -9.65 29.05
N ASP A 133 3.79 -8.65 28.99
CA ASP A 133 2.59 -8.63 29.84
C ASP A 133 1.36 -9.17 29.06
N PRO A 134 0.78 -10.32 29.46
CA PRO A 134 -0.34 -10.93 28.75
C PRO A 134 -1.61 -10.06 28.70
N GLU A 135 -1.83 -9.22 29.72
CA GLU A 135 -2.99 -8.33 29.75
C GLU A 135 -2.83 -7.19 28.75
N ILE A 136 -1.61 -6.67 28.61
CA ILE A 136 -1.28 -5.65 27.60
C ILE A 136 -1.36 -6.23 26.19
N GLN A 137 -0.86 -7.45 25.99
CA GLN A 137 -1.01 -8.15 24.71
C GLN A 137 -2.47 -8.32 24.32
N ALA A 138 -3.30 -8.85 25.21
CA ALA A 138 -4.73 -9.03 24.95
C ALA A 138 -5.43 -7.70 24.65
N ALA A 139 -5.09 -6.63 25.38
CA ALA A 139 -5.66 -5.29 25.15
C ALA A 139 -5.27 -4.72 23.79
N LEU A 140 -4.00 -4.82 23.38
CA LEU A 140 -3.53 -4.33 22.08
C LEU A 140 -4.11 -5.16 20.92
N GLN A 141 -4.17 -6.48 21.06
CA GLN A 141 -4.75 -7.39 20.06
C GLN A 141 -6.24 -7.08 19.85
N TYR A 142 -7.01 -6.97 20.93
CA TYR A 142 -8.41 -6.60 20.83
C TYR A 142 -8.60 -5.17 20.29
N ARG A 143 -7.75 -4.21 20.67
CA ARG A 143 -7.81 -2.85 20.11
C ARG A 143 -7.59 -2.87 18.60
N SER A 144 -6.54 -3.53 18.13
CA SER A 144 -6.26 -3.65 16.69
C SER A 144 -7.41 -4.33 15.95
N PHE A 145 -7.91 -5.45 16.48
CA PHE A 145 -9.07 -6.13 15.92
C PHE A 145 -10.30 -5.22 15.86
N SER A 146 -10.59 -4.47 16.92
CA SER A 146 -11.72 -3.54 16.96
C SER A 146 -11.59 -2.37 15.98
N LEU A 147 -10.37 -1.92 15.68
CA LEU A 147 -10.11 -0.82 14.76
C LEU A 147 -10.14 -1.26 13.29
N TYR A 148 -9.63 -2.45 13.00
CA TYR A 148 -9.33 -2.85 11.62
C TYR A 148 -10.05 -4.11 11.17
N ASN A 149 -10.79 -4.78 12.07
CA ASN A 149 -11.36 -6.11 11.84
C ASN A 149 -10.32 -7.10 11.29
N TRP A 150 -9.10 -7.03 11.84
CA TRP A 150 -7.94 -7.75 11.34
C TRP A 150 -7.19 -8.46 12.47
N HIS A 151 -6.70 -9.65 12.17
CA HIS A 151 -5.72 -10.39 12.96
C HIS A 151 -4.94 -11.36 12.03
N PRO A 152 -3.76 -11.85 12.43
CA PRO A 152 -3.06 -12.87 11.66
C PRO A 152 -3.89 -14.16 11.57
N LYS A 153 -3.80 -14.86 10.43
CA LYS A 153 -4.65 -16.04 10.14
C LYS A 153 -4.41 -17.22 11.09
N THR A 154 -3.23 -17.30 11.68
CA THR A 154 -2.81 -18.35 12.61
C THR A 154 -3.31 -18.11 14.03
N TYR A 155 -3.88 -16.94 14.31
CA TYR A 155 -4.43 -16.58 15.61
C TYR A 155 -5.96 -16.61 15.57
N GLU A 156 -6.56 -17.01 16.69
CA GLU A 156 -7.99 -16.82 16.90
C GLU A 156 -8.34 -15.33 16.97
N SER A 157 -9.59 -15.01 16.66
CA SER A 157 -10.09 -13.64 16.80
C SER A 157 -10.01 -13.21 18.27
N PRO A 158 -9.40 -12.05 18.59
CA PRO A 158 -9.23 -11.61 19.97
C PRO A 158 -10.58 -11.42 20.68
N ILE A 159 -10.67 -11.92 21.91
CA ILE A 159 -11.81 -11.69 22.81
C ILE A 159 -11.53 -10.42 23.62
N ARG A 160 -12.57 -9.60 23.87
CA ARG A 160 -12.44 -8.42 24.71
C ARG A 160 -11.97 -8.80 26.12
N PRO A 161 -10.81 -8.33 26.59
CA PRO A 161 -10.34 -8.68 27.92
C PRO A 161 -11.16 -7.96 29.01
N ASN A 162 -11.28 -8.57 30.19
CA ASN A 162 -12.08 -8.04 31.30
C ASN A 162 -11.60 -6.68 31.79
N ASN A 163 -10.29 -6.44 31.74
CA ASN A 163 -9.62 -5.20 32.12
C ASN A 163 -9.39 -4.27 30.92
N TYR A 164 -10.10 -4.46 29.80
CA TYR A 164 -9.96 -3.62 28.62
C TYR A 164 -10.25 -2.15 28.96
N PRO A 165 -9.33 -1.21 28.65
CA PRO A 165 -9.52 0.21 28.95
C PRO A 165 -10.80 0.76 28.31
N LEU A 166 -11.54 1.58 29.07
CA LEU A 166 -12.79 2.19 28.62
C LEU A 166 -12.56 3.27 27.57
N THR A 167 -11.45 4.00 27.69
CA THR A 167 -11.08 5.10 26.81
C THR A 167 -9.75 4.76 26.17
N TRP A 168 -9.69 4.90 24.85
CA TRP A 168 -8.46 4.83 24.07
C TRP A 168 -8.21 6.17 23.41
N ARG A 169 -6.95 6.48 23.20
CA ARG A 169 -6.58 7.54 22.27
C ARG A 169 -7.14 7.20 20.89
N GLU A 170 -7.70 8.20 20.22
CA GLU A 170 -8.15 8.06 18.85
C GLU A 170 -6.96 7.84 17.89
N PRO A 171 -7.15 7.06 16.80
CA PRO A 171 -6.17 6.97 15.74
C PRO A 171 -5.86 8.33 15.13
N GLU A 172 -4.67 8.47 14.53
CA GLU A 172 -4.34 9.68 13.78
C GLU A 172 -5.35 9.95 12.65
N PRO A 173 -5.59 11.22 12.29
CA PRO A 173 -6.56 11.58 11.28
C PRO A 173 -6.12 11.15 9.88
N PHE A 174 -7.08 10.67 9.08
CA PHE A 174 -6.87 10.41 7.65
C PHE A 174 -6.92 11.74 6.86
N ASN A 175 -5.78 12.42 6.80
CA ASN A 175 -5.65 13.70 6.10
C ASN A 175 -5.14 13.53 4.64
N ALA A 176 -5.02 14.63 3.91
CA ALA A 176 -4.60 14.62 2.50
C ALA A 176 -3.17 14.08 2.30
N GLU A 177 -2.27 14.30 3.24
CA GLU A 177 -0.89 13.81 3.18
C GLU A 177 -0.83 12.29 3.36
N VAL A 178 -1.56 11.77 4.34
CA VAL A 178 -1.73 10.33 4.55
C VAL A 178 -2.32 9.68 3.29
N LYS A 179 -3.40 10.25 2.74
CA LYS A 179 -4.02 9.76 1.51
C LYS A 179 -3.05 9.73 0.33
N SER A 180 -2.27 10.80 0.14
CA SER A 180 -1.25 10.88 -0.92
C SER A 180 -0.19 9.79 -0.76
N THR A 181 0.27 9.57 0.46
CA THR A 181 1.28 8.57 0.80
C THR A 181 0.79 7.15 0.51
N VAL A 182 -0.46 6.83 0.88
CA VAL A 182 -1.09 5.53 0.59
C VAL A 182 -1.24 5.32 -0.91
N LEU A 183 -1.71 6.33 -1.64
CA LEU A 183 -1.84 6.25 -3.09
C LEU A 183 -0.50 6.00 -3.79
N ALA A 184 0.57 6.68 -3.35
CA ALA A 184 1.91 6.43 -3.84
C ALA A 184 2.35 4.99 -3.56
N ARG A 185 2.10 4.49 -2.35
CA ARG A 185 2.42 3.11 -1.95
C ARG A 185 1.66 2.06 -2.78
N ILE A 186 0.37 2.26 -3.01
CA ILE A 186 -0.45 1.40 -3.88
C ILE A 186 0.11 1.41 -5.30
N GLY A 187 0.46 2.60 -5.83
CA GLY A 187 1.08 2.74 -7.14
C GLY A 187 2.40 1.97 -7.27
N GLU A 188 3.28 2.06 -6.28
CA GLU A 188 4.53 1.29 -6.24
C GLU A 188 4.29 -0.23 -6.21
N ARG A 189 3.30 -0.69 -5.43
CA ARG A 189 2.95 -2.12 -5.35
C ARG A 189 2.40 -2.64 -6.66
N ARG A 190 1.50 -1.90 -7.32
CA ARG A 190 0.97 -2.27 -8.63
C ARG A 190 2.07 -2.39 -9.68
N LYS A 191 2.98 -1.40 -9.76
CA LYS A 191 4.14 -1.47 -10.66
C LYS A 191 5.00 -2.73 -10.46
N LYS A 192 5.18 -3.19 -9.21
CA LYS A 192 5.95 -4.41 -8.91
C LYS A 192 5.20 -5.70 -9.23
N ILE A 193 3.88 -5.73 -9.05
CA ILE A 193 3.05 -6.87 -9.47
C ILE A 193 3.07 -6.98 -10.99
N ASP A 194 2.91 -5.85 -11.69
CA ASP A 194 2.94 -5.77 -13.15
C ASP A 194 4.30 -6.21 -13.73
N SER A 195 5.41 -6.01 -13.00
CA SER A 195 6.74 -6.48 -13.41
C SER A 195 7.02 -7.95 -13.13
N ASN A 196 6.25 -8.61 -12.25
CA ASN A 196 6.45 -10.02 -11.83
C ASN A 196 5.44 -11.00 -12.44
N LEU A 197 4.42 -10.52 -13.15
CA LEU A 197 3.59 -11.37 -14.00
C LEU A 197 4.44 -11.95 -15.14
N PRO A 198 4.30 -13.24 -15.49
CA PRO A 198 4.98 -13.79 -16.66
C PRO A 198 4.66 -12.91 -17.85
N SER A 199 5.69 -12.60 -18.64
CA SER A 199 5.55 -11.82 -19.86
C SER A 199 4.43 -12.42 -20.70
N VAL A 200 3.32 -11.69 -20.78
CA VAL A 200 2.23 -11.99 -21.68
C VAL A 200 2.66 -11.56 -23.08
N ASP A 201 3.68 -12.22 -23.61
CA ASP A 201 4.20 -12.01 -24.97
C ASP A 201 3.58 -13.00 -25.96
N ASN A 202 2.47 -13.67 -25.59
CA ASN A 202 1.83 -14.67 -26.44
C ASN A 202 0.28 -14.64 -26.49
N PHE A 203 -0.39 -13.59 -26.00
CA PHE A 203 -1.83 -13.44 -26.32
C PHE A 203 -1.98 -12.49 -27.50
N GLY A 204 -2.52 -13.04 -28.60
CA GLY A 204 -2.59 -12.40 -29.90
C GLY A 204 -3.35 -11.07 -29.89
N ASN A 205 -3.09 -10.28 -30.92
CA ASN A 205 -3.61 -8.93 -31.18
C ASN A 205 -5.15 -8.79 -31.28
N GLY A 206 -5.93 -9.76 -30.79
CA GLY A 206 -7.39 -9.79 -30.85
C GLY A 206 -8.11 -10.29 -29.58
N GLU A 207 -7.43 -10.57 -28.47
CA GLU A 207 -8.12 -11.00 -27.24
C GLU A 207 -8.79 -9.85 -26.47
N LEU A 208 -9.95 -10.16 -25.86
CA LEU A 208 -10.77 -9.23 -25.11
C LEU A 208 -10.04 -8.75 -23.84
N MET A 209 -9.99 -7.42 -23.67
CA MET A 209 -9.44 -6.76 -22.48
C MET A 209 -10.14 -7.27 -21.21
N PRO A 210 -9.39 -7.71 -20.17
CA PRO A 210 -9.96 -8.15 -18.91
C PRO A 210 -10.87 -7.07 -18.28
N PRO A 211 -11.99 -7.45 -17.62
CA PRO A 211 -12.94 -6.48 -17.08
C PRO A 211 -12.34 -5.45 -16.11
N TYR A 212 -11.39 -5.87 -15.27
CA TYR A 212 -10.73 -4.98 -14.30
C TYR A 212 -9.83 -3.93 -14.99
N GLU A 213 -9.14 -4.33 -16.07
CA GLU A 213 -8.29 -3.44 -16.85
C GLU A 213 -9.13 -2.41 -17.60
N LYS A 214 -10.25 -2.87 -18.17
CA LYS A 214 -11.23 -2.00 -18.81
C LYS A 214 -11.76 -0.94 -17.85
N GLN A 215 -12.15 -1.32 -16.63
CA GLN A 215 -12.66 -0.38 -15.63
C GLN A 215 -11.63 0.69 -15.27
N LEU A 216 -10.37 0.30 -15.04
CA LEU A 216 -9.29 1.24 -14.74
C LEU A 216 -9.03 2.21 -15.91
N LEU A 217 -9.08 1.72 -17.15
CA LEU A 217 -8.88 2.56 -18.33
C LEU A 217 -10.04 3.53 -18.57
N VAL A 218 -11.28 3.16 -18.22
CA VAL A 218 -12.43 4.07 -18.27
C VAL A 218 -12.19 5.28 -17.35
N GLU A 219 -11.78 5.07 -16.10
CA GLU A 219 -11.50 6.15 -15.14
C GLU A 219 -10.35 7.05 -15.61
N ARG A 220 -9.32 6.47 -16.23
CA ARG A 220 -8.20 7.23 -16.81
C ARG A 220 -8.63 8.06 -18.01
N LEU A 221 -9.42 7.48 -18.91
CA LEU A 221 -9.97 8.18 -20.08
C LEU A 221 -10.80 9.39 -19.65
N GLU A 222 -11.65 9.25 -18.62
CA GLU A 222 -12.38 10.37 -18.02
C GLU A 222 -11.45 11.47 -17.49
N SER A 223 -10.36 11.09 -16.83
CA SER A 223 -9.37 12.05 -16.31
C SER A 223 -8.62 12.77 -17.43
N TRP A 224 -8.25 12.07 -18.49
CA TRP A 224 -7.51 12.65 -19.62
C TRP A 224 -8.40 13.47 -20.56
N ALA A 225 -9.67 13.10 -20.73
CA ALA A 225 -10.65 13.91 -21.45
C ALA A 225 -10.75 15.33 -20.87
N LYS A 226 -10.67 15.47 -19.54
CA LYS A 226 -10.69 16.76 -18.83
C LYS A 226 -9.39 17.58 -18.92
N LYS A 227 -8.36 17.07 -19.62
CA LYS A 227 -7.01 17.68 -19.69
C LYS A 227 -6.58 17.90 -21.14
N PRO A 228 -7.22 18.83 -21.88
CA PRO A 228 -6.98 19.04 -23.32
C PRO A 228 -5.54 19.42 -23.67
N ASN A 229 -4.81 20.03 -22.73
CA ASN A 229 -3.41 20.40 -22.93
C ASN A 229 -2.43 19.23 -22.72
N SER A 230 -2.88 18.06 -22.27
CA SER A 230 -2.00 16.91 -22.03
C SER A 230 -1.62 16.19 -23.33
N ILE A 231 -0.41 15.65 -23.38
CA ILE A 231 0.07 14.84 -24.50
C ILE A 231 -0.84 13.62 -24.75
N VAL A 232 -1.33 13.00 -23.68
CA VAL A 232 -2.21 11.83 -23.75
C VAL A 232 -3.54 12.19 -24.39
N HIS A 233 -4.16 13.31 -23.98
CA HIS A 233 -5.40 13.78 -24.59
C HIS A 233 -5.24 14.02 -26.08
N LYS A 234 -4.22 14.81 -26.46
CA LYS A 234 -3.96 15.17 -27.86
C LYS A 234 -3.63 13.95 -28.72
N THR A 235 -2.91 12.96 -28.17
CA THR A 235 -2.61 11.70 -28.88
C THR A 235 -3.86 10.87 -29.09
N ILE A 236 -4.73 10.74 -28.08
CA ILE A 236 -6.02 10.06 -28.20
C ILE A 236 -6.91 10.80 -29.21
N ALA A 237 -6.92 12.13 -29.21
CA ALA A 237 -7.68 12.94 -30.16
C ALA A 237 -7.30 12.68 -31.62
N ILE A 238 -6.01 12.51 -31.92
CA ILE A 238 -5.56 12.18 -33.29
C ILE A 238 -6.12 10.82 -33.73
N VAL A 239 -6.04 9.79 -32.87
CA VAL A 239 -6.51 8.43 -33.20
C VAL A 239 -8.04 8.34 -33.21
N ALA A 240 -8.73 9.02 -32.28
CA ALA A 240 -10.19 9.00 -32.16
C ALA A 240 -10.89 9.70 -33.34
N ASN A 241 -10.25 10.71 -33.94
CA ASN A 241 -10.77 11.42 -35.11
C ASN A 241 -10.36 10.76 -36.45
N ALA A 242 -9.54 9.72 -36.42
CA ALA A 242 -9.13 9.00 -37.63
C ALA A 242 -10.11 7.88 -37.98
N THR A 243 -10.41 7.73 -39.28
CA THR A 243 -11.25 6.63 -39.77
C THR A 243 -10.39 5.39 -39.98
N GLY A 244 -10.57 4.35 -39.15
CA GLY A 244 -9.87 3.07 -39.31
C GLY A 244 -8.48 3.00 -38.69
N GLY A 245 -8.08 4.00 -37.89
CA GLY A 245 -6.77 4.07 -37.24
C GLY A 245 -5.77 4.97 -37.97
N VAL A 246 -4.54 5.03 -37.45
CA VAL A 246 -3.47 5.92 -37.92
C VAL A 246 -2.17 5.12 -38.04
N PRO A 247 -1.45 5.18 -39.18
CA PRO A 247 -0.11 4.60 -39.27
C PRO A 247 0.81 5.12 -38.15
N CYS A 248 1.58 4.23 -37.51
CA CYS A 248 2.39 4.55 -36.33
C CYS A 248 3.32 5.76 -36.56
N GLU A 249 4.02 5.80 -37.70
CA GLU A 249 4.89 6.91 -38.07
C GLU A 249 4.14 8.25 -38.21
N LEU A 250 2.92 8.21 -38.76
CA LEU A 250 2.09 9.39 -38.91
C LEU A 250 1.59 9.88 -37.56
N LEU A 251 1.18 8.96 -36.67
CA LEU A 251 0.74 9.30 -35.32
C LEU A 251 1.86 9.98 -34.53
N ILE A 252 3.10 9.47 -34.62
CA ILE A 252 4.26 10.08 -33.96
C ILE A 252 4.47 11.51 -34.46
N ARG A 253 4.45 11.73 -35.78
CA ARG A 253 4.64 13.07 -36.38
C ARG A 253 3.54 14.03 -35.97
N GLU A 254 2.28 13.62 -36.05
CA GLU A 254 1.15 14.47 -35.68
C GLU A 254 1.13 14.77 -34.18
N ALA A 255 1.43 13.78 -33.34
CA ALA A 255 1.54 13.99 -31.90
C ALA A 255 2.67 14.97 -31.56
N GLN A 256 3.85 14.88 -32.20
CA GLN A 256 4.93 15.86 -32.03
C GLN A 256 4.49 17.27 -32.46
N ARG A 257 3.82 17.39 -33.61
CA ARG A 257 3.34 18.67 -34.14
C ARG A 257 2.33 19.35 -33.21
N VAL A 258 1.36 18.61 -32.72
CA VAL A 258 0.23 19.11 -31.91
C VAL A 258 0.62 19.38 -30.44
N THR A 259 1.60 18.64 -29.93
CA THR A 259 1.98 18.70 -28.50
C THR A 259 3.27 19.48 -28.25
N GLY A 260 4.09 19.71 -29.29
CA GLY A 260 5.44 20.25 -29.15
C GLY A 260 6.42 19.32 -28.41
N SER A 261 6.03 18.07 -28.14
CA SER A 261 6.83 17.14 -27.35
C SER A 261 7.97 16.54 -28.15
N LYS A 262 9.18 16.55 -27.57
CA LYS A 262 10.35 15.84 -28.11
C LYS A 262 10.27 14.32 -27.95
N ASN A 263 9.32 13.80 -27.15
CA ASN A 263 9.17 12.38 -26.86
C ASN A 263 7.72 11.89 -27.03
N ALA A 264 7.11 12.16 -28.19
CA ALA A 264 5.78 11.66 -28.52
C ALA A 264 5.74 10.12 -28.62
N TYR A 265 6.80 9.51 -29.16
CA TYR A 265 6.93 8.05 -29.27
C TYR A 265 6.75 7.35 -27.92
N GLY A 266 7.44 7.83 -26.87
CA GLY A 266 7.31 7.24 -25.54
C GLY A 266 5.88 7.31 -24.98
N SER A 267 5.15 8.40 -25.26
CA SER A 267 3.76 8.55 -24.80
C SER A 267 2.79 7.64 -25.57
N ILE A 268 3.00 7.49 -26.88
CA ILE A 268 2.24 6.56 -27.72
C ILE A 268 2.50 5.11 -27.28
N ASN A 269 3.76 4.76 -27.06
CA ASN A 269 4.15 3.42 -26.60
C ASN A 269 3.52 3.10 -25.22
N SER A 270 3.48 4.08 -24.31
CA SER A 270 2.78 3.94 -23.03
C SER A 270 1.26 3.72 -23.17
N LEU A 271 0.63 4.09 -24.29
CA LEU A 271 -0.79 3.84 -24.59
C LEU A 271 -1.02 2.51 -25.34
N LEU A 272 0.03 1.88 -25.86
CA LEU A 272 -0.02 0.59 -26.57
C LEU A 272 0.25 -0.61 -25.65
N THR A 273 0.82 -0.37 -24.47
CA THR A 273 1.26 -1.42 -23.56
C THR A 273 0.66 -1.27 -22.18
N THR A 274 0.66 -2.36 -21.43
CA THR A 274 0.39 -2.39 -19.99
C THR A 274 1.69 -2.47 -19.17
N LYS A 275 2.85 -2.62 -19.82
CA LYS A 275 4.15 -2.82 -19.16
C LYS A 275 4.85 -1.50 -18.77
N GLY A 276 5.46 -1.45 -17.58
CA GLY A 276 6.32 -0.34 -17.16
C GLY A 276 5.58 0.94 -16.77
N ASN A 277 6.10 2.12 -17.13
CA ASN A 277 5.39 3.41 -16.93
C ASN A 277 4.32 3.62 -18.02
N ALA A 278 3.46 2.63 -18.19
CA ALA A 278 2.40 2.65 -19.18
C ALA A 278 1.18 3.43 -18.70
N TYR A 279 0.60 4.19 -19.63
CA TYR A 279 -0.75 4.74 -19.49
C TYR A 279 -1.80 3.63 -19.61
N GLY A 280 -1.43 2.46 -20.14
CA GLY A 280 -2.26 1.28 -20.30
C GLY A 280 -2.72 1.12 -21.74
N ARG A 281 -3.23 -0.06 -22.11
CA ARG A 281 -3.51 -0.46 -23.50
C ARG A 281 -4.78 0.19 -24.07
N VAL A 282 -4.74 1.52 -24.21
CA VAL A 282 -5.79 2.31 -24.87
C VAL A 282 -5.81 2.06 -26.37
N PHE A 283 -4.62 1.83 -26.94
CA PHE A 283 -4.43 1.54 -28.34
C PHE A 283 -4.07 0.08 -28.59
N ILE A 284 -4.33 -0.37 -29.81
CA ILE A 284 -3.76 -1.58 -30.39
C ILE A 284 -3.02 -1.22 -31.68
N GLU A 285 -1.99 -1.97 -32.00
CA GLU A 285 -1.27 -1.87 -33.28
C GLU A 285 -1.45 -3.18 -34.04
N ILE A 286 -1.94 -3.09 -35.27
CA ILE A 286 -2.08 -4.22 -36.20
C ILE A 286 -1.50 -3.75 -37.54
N ASP A 287 -0.52 -4.47 -38.06
CA ASP A 287 0.15 -4.19 -39.34
C ASP A 287 0.64 -2.72 -39.46
N GLY A 288 1.15 -2.17 -38.36
CA GLY A 288 1.66 -0.78 -38.30
C GLY A 288 0.58 0.30 -38.19
N ILE A 289 -0.70 -0.08 -38.11
CA ILE A 289 -1.83 0.81 -37.92
C ILE A 289 -2.25 0.81 -36.44
N ILE A 290 -2.23 1.99 -35.83
CA ILE A 290 -2.66 2.21 -34.44
C ILE A 290 -4.13 2.60 -34.42
N SER A 291 -4.94 1.91 -33.60
CA SER A 291 -6.36 2.21 -33.41
C SER A 291 -6.76 2.11 -31.94
N ILE A 292 -7.91 2.68 -31.58
CA ILE A 292 -8.48 2.51 -30.23
C ILE A 292 -8.79 1.03 -30.01
N HIS A 293 -8.40 0.51 -28.84
CA HIS A 293 -8.72 -0.87 -28.46
C HIS A 293 -10.24 -1.11 -28.56
N PRO A 294 -10.72 -2.19 -29.21
CA PRO A 294 -12.14 -2.42 -29.46
C PRO A 294 -13.03 -2.31 -28.22
N SER A 295 -12.57 -2.85 -27.09
CA SER A 295 -13.25 -2.79 -25.78
C SER A 295 -13.47 -1.37 -25.23
N LEU A 296 -12.78 -0.35 -25.77
CA LEU A 296 -12.80 1.04 -25.31
C LEU A 296 -13.42 2.03 -26.31
N ILE A 297 -13.75 1.60 -27.54
CA ILE A 297 -14.29 2.48 -28.59
C ILE A 297 -15.51 3.28 -28.09
N GLU A 298 -16.47 2.59 -27.49
CA GLU A 298 -17.69 3.22 -26.97
C GLU A 298 -17.43 4.15 -25.79
N THR A 299 -16.38 3.92 -25.01
CA THR A 299 -15.96 4.82 -23.93
C THR A 299 -15.31 6.07 -24.49
N VAL A 300 -14.37 5.92 -25.43
CA VAL A 300 -13.66 7.04 -26.05
C VAL A 300 -14.63 7.98 -26.76
N ARG A 301 -15.63 7.45 -27.47
CA ARG A 301 -16.67 8.22 -28.19
C ARG A 301 -17.57 9.08 -27.29
N ARG A 302 -17.61 8.82 -25.98
CA ARG A 302 -18.43 9.61 -25.03
C ARG A 302 -17.80 10.96 -24.68
N PHE A 303 -16.53 11.16 -25.00
CA PHE A 303 -15.80 12.38 -24.66
C PHE A 303 -15.44 13.17 -25.91
N GLU A 304 -15.35 14.48 -25.75
CA GLU A 304 -14.82 15.36 -26.79
C GLU A 304 -13.29 15.33 -26.75
N TRP A 305 -12.69 14.94 -27.86
CA TRP A 305 -11.24 14.91 -28.03
C TRP A 305 -10.83 15.86 -29.15
N TYR A 306 -10.08 16.91 -28.79
CA TYR A 306 -9.63 17.95 -29.70
C TYR A 306 -8.17 18.30 -29.46
N PHE A 307 -7.54 18.96 -30.43
CA PHE A 307 -6.12 19.29 -30.42
C PHE A 307 -5.84 20.76 -30.72
#